data_AF-A0A3M7CRM1-F1
#
_entry.id   AF-A0A3M7CRM1-F1
#
_cell.length_a   1.000
_cell.length_b   1.000
_cell.length_c   1.000
_cell.angle_alpha   90.00
_cell.angle_beta   90.00
_cell.angle_gamma   90.00
#
_symmetry.space_group_name_H-M   'P 1'
#
loop_
_entity.id
_entity.type
_entity.pdbx_description
1 polymer ?
#
loop_
_entity_poly.entity_id
_entity_poly.type
_entity_poly.pdbx_seq_one_letter_code
_entity_poly.pdbx_strand_id
1 'polypeptide(L)'
;MGNTASTPSPASPVRHVSRRQRPVSPRLTLDEKFDAFHIDHEEHATSQKVLSPDDSQHVSAAETEAYVRELLQDSKNRLGLSALSTNNPSAILEKPSTILKDTQYFNTAIPHEGSPVTNQRSSGRCWIFAASNVFRIAIMQKFDVKSLELSQAYLFFWDKVEKANYFLESILDTLDEDVDSRLIGALMAGPVGDGGQWDMIVNLVSKYGIVPQTLYPDSWNAMNSSVMGRLLTTKLREDGLRLRSLACSSSSTEKVAAAKEKMMQDVIRILTLCLGPPPSATEKFTWEYYDSSHKFKTVSLTPLEFAETTHVKRFFSLTNDPRNPYNRLLSVDHLGNVWDGRPITYVNVDKIVMKQACVAMLKKGLPIFFGSDVGKQSNFQKGIMDTDLVDYELGFNVKLGMSKAERLLTGESAMTHAMVLTAVHLDRDGKPVRWRVENSWSVSAGTEGYFVMSDEWMDEYCYQAVVDPSVVDREIRDVLKQEPKVLPLWDPMGLKHRFVDRSHCESKAGEVDTNVHFGSLVKRLRLDYHFLWGHYDESSDSRVSPPGIIRCYCYYCALLESSLLIKLSMR
;
A
#
# COMPACT_ATOMS: atom_id res chain seq x y z
N MET A 1 54.46 -36.74 44.38
CA MET A 1 54.33 -35.30 44.03
C MET A 1 53.87 -35.23 42.59
N GLY A 2 52.72 -34.71 42.18
CA GLY A 2 51.53 -34.21 42.86
C GLY A 2 50.38 -34.26 41.84
N ASN A 3 49.20 -34.64 42.32
CA ASN A 3 47.94 -34.53 41.58
C ASN A 3 47.55 -33.06 41.47
N THR A 4 47.36 -32.54 40.27
CA THR A 4 46.66 -31.27 40.04
C THR A 4 45.27 -31.56 39.49
N ALA A 5 44.29 -31.38 40.36
CA ALA A 5 42.86 -31.45 40.07
C ALA A 5 42.43 -30.22 39.25
N SER A 6 41.59 -30.48 38.26
CA SER A 6 40.93 -29.49 37.41
C SER A 6 39.79 -28.81 38.19
N THR A 7 39.82 -27.48 38.28
CA THR A 7 38.74 -26.66 38.85
C THR A 7 37.53 -26.61 37.90
N PRO A 8 36.28 -26.78 38.36
CA PRO A 8 35.11 -26.62 37.50
C PRO A 8 34.74 -25.13 37.32
N SER A 9 34.38 -24.75 36.10
CA SER A 9 33.86 -23.42 35.74
C SER A 9 32.54 -23.10 36.47
N PRO A 10 32.29 -21.84 36.85
CA PRO A 10 31.05 -21.46 37.52
C PRO A 10 29.86 -21.54 36.56
N ALA A 11 28.78 -22.17 37.02
CA ALA A 11 27.50 -22.24 36.32
C ALA A 11 26.88 -20.85 36.14
N SER A 12 26.28 -20.61 34.97
CA SER A 12 25.51 -19.39 34.69
C SER A 12 24.30 -19.28 35.63
N PRO A 13 23.91 -18.06 36.07
CA PRO A 13 22.82 -17.90 37.01
C PRO A 13 21.48 -18.29 36.37
N VAL A 14 20.84 -19.32 36.94
CA VAL A 14 19.46 -19.70 36.62
C VAL A 14 18.54 -18.60 37.14
N ARG A 15 17.87 -17.90 36.22
CA ARG A 15 16.87 -16.88 36.56
C ARG A 15 15.63 -17.59 37.13
N HIS A 16 15.46 -17.56 38.45
CA HIS A 16 14.24 -18.04 39.10
C HIS A 16 13.08 -17.10 38.74
N VAL A 17 12.13 -17.60 37.94
CA VAL A 17 10.83 -16.94 37.74
C VAL A 17 9.99 -17.20 38.99
N SER A 18 9.82 -16.17 39.81
CA SER A 18 8.91 -16.22 40.97
C SER A 18 7.46 -16.35 40.50
N ARG A 19 6.80 -17.45 40.87
CA ARG A 19 5.36 -17.64 40.66
C ARG A 19 4.61 -16.83 41.72
N ARG A 20 4.18 -15.61 41.36
CA ARG A 20 3.38 -14.74 42.24
C ARG A 20 2.01 -15.35 42.53
N GLN A 21 1.61 -15.34 43.80
CA GLN A 21 0.26 -15.67 44.25
C GLN A 21 -0.75 -14.64 43.73
N ARG A 22 -1.95 -15.10 43.35
CA ARG A 22 -3.06 -14.24 42.91
C ARG A 22 -3.65 -13.49 44.12
N PRO A 23 -3.84 -12.16 44.05
CA PRO A 23 -4.68 -11.46 45.03
C PRO A 23 -6.17 -11.79 44.80
N VAL A 24 -6.95 -11.66 45.88
CA VAL A 24 -8.40 -11.85 45.90
C VAL A 24 -9.09 -10.80 45.01
N SER A 25 -10.08 -11.23 44.24
CA SER A 25 -10.82 -10.39 43.31
C SER A 25 -11.62 -9.30 44.04
N PRO A 26 -11.44 -8.00 43.71
CA PRO A 26 -12.33 -6.95 44.21
C PRO A 26 -13.73 -7.09 43.62
N ARG A 27 -14.75 -6.64 44.37
CA ARG A 27 -16.14 -6.59 43.90
C ARG A 27 -16.30 -5.42 42.94
N LEU A 28 -16.81 -5.71 41.74
CA LEU A 28 -17.14 -4.72 40.72
C LEU A 28 -18.56 -4.22 40.95
N THR A 29 -18.74 -2.91 41.05
CA THR A 29 -20.05 -2.25 40.95
C THR A 29 -20.00 -1.24 39.80
N LEU A 30 -21.08 -1.14 39.02
CA LEU A 30 -21.19 -0.18 37.92
C LEU A 30 -21.57 1.19 38.51
N ASP A 31 -20.80 2.23 38.21
CA ASP A 31 -21.19 3.61 38.50
C ASP A 31 -21.93 4.19 37.29
N GLU A 32 -23.27 4.20 37.38
CA GLU A 32 -24.19 4.70 36.35
C GLU A 32 -23.98 6.19 36.03
N LYS A 33 -23.29 6.96 36.89
CA LYS A 33 -23.03 8.38 36.65
C LYS A 33 -21.87 8.61 35.66
N PHE A 34 -20.97 7.64 35.55
CA PHE A 34 -19.75 7.75 34.74
C PHE A 34 -19.61 6.64 33.69
N ASP A 35 -20.60 5.74 33.56
CA ASP A 35 -20.55 4.54 32.71
C ASP A 35 -19.23 3.75 32.91
N ALA A 36 -18.77 3.68 34.16
CA ALA A 36 -17.48 3.06 34.52
C ALA A 36 -17.62 2.17 35.76
N PHE A 37 -16.75 1.16 35.91
CA PHE A 37 -16.74 0.31 37.09
C PHE A 37 -16.05 1.00 38.28
N HIS A 38 -16.69 0.97 39.44
CA HIS A 38 -16.15 1.44 40.71
C HIS A 38 -15.53 0.28 41.50
N ILE A 39 -14.32 0.52 42.01
CA ILE A 39 -13.59 -0.28 42.99
C ILE A 39 -13.24 0.70 44.13
N ASP A 40 -13.72 0.39 45.33
CA ASP A 40 -13.56 1.22 46.54
C ASP A 40 -12.11 1.21 47.04
N HIS A 41 -11.43 2.35 46.93
CA HIS A 41 -10.20 2.66 47.68
C HIS A 41 -10.23 4.15 48.09
N GLU A 42 -9.91 4.43 49.35
CA GLU A 42 -10.04 5.75 50.01
C GLU A 42 -9.25 6.87 49.30
N GLU A 43 -9.82 8.09 49.36
CA GLU A 43 -9.37 9.30 48.68
C GLU A 43 -8.04 9.88 49.22
N HIS A 44 -7.16 10.28 48.31
CA HIS A 44 -6.39 11.53 48.43
C HIS A 44 -6.10 12.13 47.04
N ALA A 45 -6.13 13.45 46.98
CA ALA A 45 -6.01 14.26 45.76
C ALA A 45 -4.60 14.32 45.16
N THR A 46 -4.56 14.65 43.87
CA THR A 46 -3.43 15.07 43.03
C THR A 46 -2.36 14.02 42.73
N SER A 47 -2.59 13.23 41.67
CA SER A 47 -1.54 12.39 41.10
C SER A 47 -1.86 12.05 39.64
N GLN A 48 -1.22 12.75 38.70
CA GLN A 48 -1.11 12.30 37.30
C GLN A 48 -0.22 11.05 37.16
N LYS A 49 -0.08 10.21 38.20
CA LYS A 49 0.91 9.13 38.21
C LYS A 49 0.25 7.79 37.92
N VAL A 50 0.36 7.35 36.68
CA VAL A 50 -0.02 5.98 36.28
C VAL A 50 1.00 4.93 36.77
N LEU A 51 2.21 5.36 37.12
CA LEU A 51 3.30 4.50 37.56
C LEU A 51 3.29 4.30 39.07
N SER A 52 3.63 3.09 39.53
CA SER A 52 3.70 2.75 40.95
C SER A 52 4.70 3.64 41.67
N PRO A 53 4.34 4.22 42.83
CA PRO A 53 5.26 5.05 43.60
C PRO A 53 6.44 4.24 44.15
N ASP A 54 6.21 2.96 44.47
CA ASP A 54 7.25 2.05 44.99
C ASP A 54 8.09 1.43 43.86
N ASP A 55 7.60 1.49 42.62
CA ASP A 55 8.32 0.99 41.45
C ASP A 55 7.92 1.74 40.17
N SER A 56 8.71 2.76 39.83
CA SER A 56 8.50 3.57 38.62
C SER A 56 8.58 2.78 37.30
N GLN A 57 9.01 1.50 37.33
CA GLN A 57 9.03 0.63 36.15
C GLN A 57 7.70 -0.09 35.94
N HIS A 58 6.77 -0.01 36.89
CA HIS A 58 5.51 -0.74 36.87
C HIS A 58 4.30 0.20 36.85
N VAL A 59 3.26 -0.22 36.12
CA VAL A 59 1.97 0.47 36.07
C VAL A 59 1.14 0.07 37.29
N SER A 60 0.61 1.06 38.00
CA SER A 60 -0.31 0.84 39.13
C SER A 60 -1.74 0.73 38.62
N ALA A 61 -2.41 -0.39 38.91
CA ALA A 61 -3.82 -0.58 38.55
C ALA A 61 -4.72 0.45 39.25
N ALA A 62 -4.52 0.67 40.55
CA ALA A 62 -5.31 1.60 41.35
C ALA A 62 -5.18 3.05 40.85
N GLU A 63 -3.95 3.50 40.56
CA GLU A 63 -3.74 4.86 40.03
C GLU A 63 -4.28 5.00 38.60
N THR A 64 -4.18 3.96 37.77
CA THR A 64 -4.76 3.96 36.42
C THR A 64 -6.28 4.12 36.48
N GLU A 65 -6.96 3.36 37.36
CA GLU A 65 -8.41 3.46 37.55
C GLU A 65 -8.83 4.82 38.11
N ALA A 66 -8.06 5.37 39.07
CA ALA A 66 -8.30 6.71 39.59
C ALA A 66 -8.19 7.78 38.50
N TYR A 67 -7.14 7.71 37.67
CA TYR A 67 -6.96 8.62 36.54
C TYR A 67 -8.07 8.50 35.50
N VAL A 68 -8.55 7.29 35.20
CA VAL A 68 -9.70 7.09 34.30
C VAL A 68 -10.95 7.75 34.87
N ARG A 69 -11.23 7.60 36.17
CA ARG A 69 -12.38 8.27 36.82
C ARG A 69 -12.24 9.78 36.75
N GLU A 70 -11.06 10.33 37.05
CA GLU A 70 -10.76 11.76 36.93
C GLU A 70 -10.98 12.27 35.49
N LEU A 71 -10.45 11.55 34.50
CA LEU A 71 -10.61 11.87 33.07
C LEU A 71 -12.09 12.00 32.68
N LEU A 72 -12.95 11.08 33.16
CA LEU A 72 -14.38 11.05 32.85
C LEU A 72 -15.22 12.08 33.63
N GLN A 73 -14.64 12.82 34.58
CA GLN A 73 -15.33 13.95 35.19
C GLN A 73 -15.55 15.10 34.19
N ASP A 74 -14.63 15.28 33.23
CA ASP A 74 -14.82 16.27 32.16
C ASP A 74 -15.91 15.80 31.17
N SER A 75 -16.94 16.63 31.03
CA SER A 75 -18.01 16.43 30.03
C SER A 75 -17.49 16.28 28.59
N LYS A 76 -16.39 16.95 28.22
CA LYS A 76 -15.77 16.84 26.88
C LYS A 76 -15.17 15.46 26.65
N ASN A 77 -14.54 14.88 27.67
CA ASN A 77 -13.99 13.52 27.59
C ASN A 77 -15.10 12.48 27.53
N ARG A 78 -16.21 12.68 28.24
CA ARG A 78 -17.40 11.80 28.10
C ARG A 78 -18.06 11.91 26.73
N LEU A 79 -18.17 13.12 26.17
CA LEU A 79 -18.62 13.31 24.78
C LEU A 79 -17.66 12.61 23.80
N GLY A 80 -16.35 12.80 23.97
CA GLY A 80 -15.31 12.12 23.20
C GLY A 80 -15.41 10.61 23.31
N LEU A 81 -15.63 10.06 24.51
CA LEU A 81 -15.85 8.63 24.73
C LEU A 81 -17.05 8.13 23.92
N SER A 82 -18.22 8.77 24.01
CA SER A 82 -19.41 8.35 23.27
C SER A 82 -19.20 8.36 21.75
N ALA A 83 -18.52 9.39 21.23
CA ALA A 83 -18.28 9.54 19.79
C ALA A 83 -17.16 8.61 19.27
N LEU A 84 -16.00 8.61 19.94
CA LEU A 84 -14.76 7.97 19.47
C LEU A 84 -14.70 6.47 19.78
N SER A 85 -15.45 5.97 20.77
CA SER A 85 -15.49 4.52 21.07
C SER A 85 -16.34 3.71 20.11
N THR A 86 -17.28 4.36 19.40
CA THR A 86 -18.25 3.71 18.51
C THR A 86 -18.00 4.00 17.02
N ASN A 87 -17.03 4.88 16.72
CA ASN A 87 -16.70 5.32 15.36
C ASN A 87 -15.18 5.36 15.14
N ASN A 88 -14.75 5.43 13.88
CA ASN A 88 -13.34 5.72 13.58
C ASN A 88 -12.98 7.15 14.04
N PRO A 89 -12.02 7.33 14.97
CA PRO A 89 -11.59 8.65 15.43
C PRO A 89 -11.17 9.60 14.31
N SER A 90 -10.51 9.10 13.26
CA SER A 90 -10.03 9.96 12.18
C SER A 90 -11.18 10.60 11.40
N ALA A 91 -12.31 9.90 11.26
CA ALA A 91 -13.50 10.41 10.57
C ALA A 91 -14.30 11.40 11.42
N ILE A 92 -14.34 11.19 12.74
CA ILE A 92 -15.03 12.08 13.69
C ILE A 92 -14.27 13.39 13.88
N LEU A 93 -12.93 13.32 13.89
CA LEU A 93 -12.05 14.46 14.16
C LEU A 93 -11.63 15.21 12.89
N GLU A 94 -12.29 14.98 11.75
CA GLU A 94 -12.00 15.73 10.53
C GLU A 94 -12.42 17.20 10.66
N LYS A 95 -11.58 18.12 10.20
CA LYS A 95 -11.88 19.56 10.18
C LYS A 95 -12.74 19.91 8.97
N PRO A 96 -14.00 20.35 9.15
CA PRO A 96 -14.87 20.69 8.02
C PRO A 96 -14.33 21.86 7.17
N SER A 97 -13.64 22.82 7.81
CA SER A 97 -13.03 23.96 7.13
C SER A 97 -11.95 23.55 6.13
N THR A 98 -11.15 22.53 6.46
CA THR A 98 -10.10 22.00 5.59
C THR A 98 -10.73 21.37 4.35
N ILE A 99 -11.80 20.59 4.55
CA ILE A 99 -12.53 19.96 3.44
C ILE A 99 -13.13 20.99 2.47
N LEU A 100 -13.67 22.09 3.00
CA LEU A 100 -14.25 23.16 2.18
C LEU A 100 -13.19 23.96 1.40
N LYS A 101 -11.98 24.09 1.94
CA LYS A 101 -10.85 24.80 1.32
C LYS A 101 -10.28 24.03 0.12
N ASP A 102 -10.19 22.71 0.23
CA ASP A 102 -9.50 21.85 -0.75
C ASP A 102 -10.38 21.50 -1.96
N THR A 103 -10.50 22.48 -2.85
CA THR A 103 -11.28 22.36 -4.09
C THR A 103 -10.43 21.89 -5.28
N GLN A 104 -11.10 21.22 -6.23
CA GLN A 104 -10.48 20.66 -7.46
C GLN A 104 -10.23 21.71 -8.56
N TYR A 105 -10.15 22.99 -8.23
CA TYR A 105 -9.88 24.06 -9.20
C TYR A 105 -8.41 24.48 -9.16
N PHE A 106 -7.72 24.37 -10.29
CA PHE A 106 -6.30 24.65 -10.43
C PHE A 106 -6.05 25.63 -11.58
N ASN A 107 -5.09 26.55 -11.43
CA ASN A 107 -4.82 27.59 -12.44
C ASN A 107 -3.64 27.25 -13.35
N THR A 108 -2.87 26.20 -13.05
CA THR A 108 -1.78 25.68 -13.88
C THR A 108 -1.96 24.18 -13.99
N ALA A 109 -2.26 23.65 -15.18
CA ALA A 109 -2.48 22.23 -15.42
C ALA A 109 -1.77 21.78 -16.69
N ILE A 110 -1.49 20.48 -16.80
CA ILE A 110 -1.09 19.89 -18.08
C ILE A 110 -2.22 20.04 -19.12
N PRO A 111 -1.91 20.14 -20.42
CA PRO A 111 -2.93 20.38 -21.44
C PRO A 111 -4.00 19.28 -21.51
N HIS A 112 -3.61 18.03 -21.28
CA HIS A 112 -4.48 16.87 -21.33
C HIS A 112 -4.15 15.91 -20.20
N GLU A 113 -5.14 15.61 -19.37
CA GLU A 113 -5.07 14.52 -18.39
C GLU A 113 -5.37 13.18 -19.07
N GLY A 114 -4.95 12.08 -18.44
CA GLY A 114 -5.13 10.75 -19.00
C GLY A 114 -6.55 10.21 -18.80
N SER A 115 -7.02 9.42 -19.76
CA SER A 115 -8.28 8.68 -19.70
C SER A 115 -8.08 7.24 -20.20
N PRO A 116 -8.74 6.23 -19.61
CA PRO A 116 -9.62 6.32 -18.44
C PRO A 116 -8.84 6.48 -17.13
N VAL A 117 -9.53 6.78 -16.03
CA VAL A 117 -8.97 6.66 -14.68
C VAL A 117 -8.71 5.19 -14.39
N THR A 118 -7.53 4.88 -13.87
CA THR A 118 -7.06 3.50 -13.70
C THR A 118 -7.36 2.95 -12.30
N ASN A 119 -7.31 1.62 -12.13
CA ASN A 119 -7.56 0.97 -10.84
C ASN A 119 -6.64 -0.23 -10.61
N GLN A 120 -5.68 -0.10 -9.69
CA GLN A 120 -4.76 -1.18 -9.32
C GLN A 120 -5.42 -2.29 -8.49
N ARG A 121 -6.62 -2.06 -7.95
CA ARG A 121 -7.37 -2.99 -7.09
C ARG A 121 -6.53 -3.43 -5.87
N SER A 122 -6.60 -4.69 -5.49
CA SER A 122 -5.91 -5.30 -4.34
C SER A 122 -4.53 -5.81 -4.73
N SER A 123 -3.70 -4.89 -5.24
CA SER A 123 -2.30 -5.12 -5.57
C SER A 123 -1.43 -3.91 -5.23
N GLY A 124 -0.14 -4.11 -5.02
CA GLY A 124 0.84 -3.04 -4.74
C GLY A 124 1.45 -2.40 -5.99
N ARG A 125 0.73 -2.40 -7.13
CA ARG A 125 1.24 -1.99 -8.45
C ARG A 125 1.22 -0.47 -8.70
N CYS A 126 0.97 0.36 -7.68
CA CYS A 126 0.79 1.82 -7.83
C CYS A 126 1.90 2.50 -8.62
N TRP A 127 3.16 2.09 -8.44
CA TRP A 127 4.30 2.62 -9.16
C TRP A 127 4.25 2.30 -10.67
N ILE A 128 3.77 1.11 -11.06
CA ILE A 128 3.55 0.76 -12.48
C ILE A 128 2.40 1.58 -13.04
N PHE A 129 1.30 1.73 -12.30
CA PHE A 129 0.16 2.55 -12.73
C PHE A 129 0.54 4.02 -12.90
N ALA A 130 1.21 4.62 -11.92
CA ALA A 130 1.65 6.01 -11.99
C ALA A 130 2.64 6.23 -13.14
N ALA A 131 3.59 5.32 -13.36
CA ALA A 131 4.51 5.44 -14.48
C ALA A 131 3.81 5.31 -15.83
N SER A 132 2.91 4.32 -15.98
CA SER A 132 2.07 4.17 -17.18
C SER A 132 1.17 5.39 -17.42
N ASN A 133 0.64 6.02 -16.36
CA ASN A 133 -0.15 7.24 -16.45
C ASN A 133 0.68 8.45 -16.91
N VAL A 134 1.98 8.51 -16.56
CA VAL A 134 2.92 9.49 -17.13
C VAL A 134 3.18 9.20 -18.61
N PHE A 135 3.49 7.95 -18.95
CA PHE A 135 3.85 7.54 -20.31
C PHE A 135 2.73 7.71 -21.32
N ARG A 136 1.49 7.38 -20.93
CA ARG A 136 0.34 7.45 -21.84
C ARG A 136 0.10 8.85 -22.38
N ILE A 137 0.44 9.92 -21.65
CA ILE A 137 0.24 11.29 -22.14
C ILE A 137 1.05 11.54 -23.42
N ALA A 138 2.32 11.14 -23.45
CA ALA A 138 3.17 11.27 -24.63
C ALA A 138 2.67 10.42 -25.81
N ILE A 139 2.19 9.21 -25.52
CA ILE A 139 1.66 8.28 -26.54
C ILE A 139 0.34 8.79 -27.09
N MET A 140 -0.55 9.29 -26.23
CA MET A 140 -1.82 9.91 -26.60
C MET A 140 -1.61 11.08 -27.54
N GLN A 141 -0.62 11.94 -27.26
CA GLN A 141 -0.25 13.05 -28.13
C GLN A 141 0.32 12.58 -29.48
N LYS A 142 1.22 11.59 -29.50
CA LYS A 142 1.82 11.09 -30.75
C LYS A 142 0.79 10.46 -31.68
N PHE A 143 -0.09 9.62 -31.15
CA PHE A 143 -1.06 8.87 -31.93
C PHE A 143 -2.42 9.56 -32.04
N ASP A 144 -2.56 10.76 -31.46
CA ASP A 144 -3.79 11.53 -31.43
C ASP A 144 -4.99 10.72 -30.90
N VAL A 145 -4.82 10.04 -29.76
CA VAL A 145 -5.88 9.24 -29.14
C VAL A 145 -6.43 9.91 -27.88
N LYS A 146 -7.76 9.97 -27.77
CA LYS A 146 -8.46 10.59 -26.63
C LYS A 146 -8.36 9.78 -25.34
N SER A 147 -8.20 8.47 -25.45
CA SER A 147 -8.19 7.55 -24.30
C SER A 147 -7.23 6.42 -24.59
N LEU A 148 -6.33 6.15 -23.64
CA LEU A 148 -5.36 5.07 -23.71
C LEU A 148 -5.04 4.57 -22.31
N GLU A 149 -5.05 3.25 -22.16
CA GLU A 149 -4.45 2.57 -21.03
C GLU A 149 -3.34 1.65 -21.53
N LEU A 150 -2.21 1.67 -20.82
CA LEU A 150 -1.09 0.75 -21.05
C LEU A 150 -1.27 -0.47 -20.15
N SER A 151 -0.84 -1.65 -20.62
CA SER A 151 -0.92 -2.87 -19.80
C SER A 151 0.03 -2.80 -18.61
N GLN A 152 -0.52 -2.56 -17.42
CA GLN A 152 0.22 -2.64 -16.17
C GLN A 152 0.51 -4.11 -15.80
N ALA A 153 -0.37 -5.04 -16.20
CA ALA A 153 -0.14 -6.48 -16.08
C ALA A 153 1.12 -6.93 -16.82
N TYR A 154 1.41 -6.35 -17.98
CA TYR A 154 2.59 -6.70 -18.79
C TYR A 154 3.89 -6.40 -18.04
N LEU A 155 4.01 -5.16 -17.52
CA LEU A 155 5.15 -4.76 -16.72
C LEU A 155 5.20 -5.54 -15.39
N PHE A 156 4.05 -5.84 -14.79
CA PHE A 156 3.97 -6.62 -13.55
C PHE A 156 4.47 -8.06 -13.73
N PHE A 157 4.17 -8.71 -14.86
CA PHE A 157 4.68 -10.03 -15.18
C PHE A 157 6.22 -10.02 -15.22
N TRP A 158 6.80 -9.12 -16.02
CA TRP A 158 8.25 -9.04 -16.18
C TRP A 158 8.96 -8.60 -14.90
N ASP A 159 8.36 -7.69 -14.13
CA ASP A 159 8.88 -7.28 -12.82
C ASP A 159 8.99 -8.47 -11.85
N LYS A 160 7.97 -9.34 -11.80
CA LYS A 160 8.02 -10.54 -10.94
C LYS A 160 9.08 -11.54 -11.38
N VAL A 161 9.24 -11.75 -12.70
CA VAL A 161 10.30 -12.61 -13.25
C VAL A 161 11.66 -12.06 -12.85
N GLU A 162 11.88 -10.76 -13.07
CA GLU A 162 13.16 -10.12 -12.82
C GLU A 162 13.49 -10.07 -11.32
N LYS A 163 12.55 -9.68 -10.46
CA LYS A 163 12.74 -9.70 -9.01
C LYS A 163 13.07 -11.08 -8.46
N ALA A 164 12.44 -12.13 -8.99
CA ALA A 164 12.77 -13.49 -8.59
C ALA A 164 14.23 -13.83 -8.95
N ASN A 165 14.67 -13.47 -10.16
CA ASN A 165 16.06 -13.64 -10.56
C ASN A 165 17.02 -12.80 -9.70
N TYR A 166 16.71 -11.52 -9.47
CA TYR A 166 17.49 -10.60 -8.65
C TYR A 166 17.63 -11.08 -7.21
N PHE A 167 16.57 -11.63 -6.63
CA PHE A 167 16.63 -12.26 -5.32
C PHE A 167 17.59 -13.45 -5.31
N LEU A 168 17.48 -14.38 -6.28
CA LEU A 168 18.36 -15.56 -6.34
C LEU A 168 19.83 -15.16 -6.55
N GLU A 169 20.10 -14.13 -7.34
CA GLU A 169 21.45 -13.57 -7.48
C GLU A 169 21.92 -12.88 -6.20
N SER A 170 21.07 -12.09 -5.53
CA SER A 170 21.40 -11.47 -4.24
C SER A 170 21.75 -12.51 -3.17
N ILE A 171 21.10 -13.70 -3.22
CA ILE A 171 21.42 -14.82 -2.34
C ILE A 171 22.80 -15.43 -2.63
N LEU A 172 23.21 -15.47 -3.91
CA LEU A 172 24.54 -15.92 -4.32
C LEU A 172 25.62 -14.86 -4.03
N ASP A 173 25.26 -13.58 -4.09
CA ASP A 173 26.15 -12.46 -3.81
C ASP A 173 26.45 -12.32 -2.30
N THR A 174 25.60 -12.87 -1.44
CA THR A 174 25.67 -12.76 0.03
C THR A 174 25.97 -14.11 0.71
N LEU A 175 26.72 -15.00 0.05
CA LEU A 175 27.01 -16.34 0.59
C LEU A 175 27.85 -16.31 1.88
N ASP A 176 28.57 -15.23 2.12
CA ASP A 176 29.39 -14.96 3.31
C ASP A 176 28.58 -14.46 4.52
N GLU A 177 27.34 -13.99 4.31
CA GLU A 177 26.43 -13.58 5.38
C GLU A 177 25.77 -14.78 6.08
N ASP A 178 25.51 -14.68 7.38
CA ASP A 178 24.74 -15.70 8.10
C ASP A 178 23.27 -15.71 7.65
N VAL A 179 22.64 -16.89 7.68
CA VAL A 179 21.25 -17.08 7.20
C VAL A 179 20.22 -16.30 8.04
N ASP A 180 20.51 -16.04 9.31
CA ASP A 180 19.70 -15.26 10.24
C ASP A 180 20.19 -13.81 10.40
N SER A 181 21.14 -13.38 9.57
CA SER A 181 21.57 -11.98 9.49
C SER A 181 20.41 -11.06 9.09
N ARG A 182 20.54 -9.78 9.43
CA ARG A 182 19.53 -8.76 9.09
C ARG A 182 19.35 -8.60 7.57
N LEU A 183 20.43 -8.72 6.79
CA LEU A 183 20.39 -8.59 5.33
C LEU A 183 19.65 -9.77 4.70
N ILE A 184 20.02 -11.01 5.04
CA ILE A 184 19.31 -12.20 4.53
C ILE A 184 17.86 -12.18 4.99
N GLY A 185 17.59 -11.83 6.25
CA GLY A 185 16.22 -11.65 6.75
C GLY A 185 15.42 -10.64 5.93
N ALA A 186 16.01 -9.51 5.55
CA ALA A 186 15.37 -8.49 4.72
C ALA A 186 15.11 -8.97 3.27
N LEU A 187 16.09 -9.64 2.63
CA LEU A 187 15.93 -10.24 1.30
C LEU A 187 14.80 -11.30 1.30
N MET A 188 14.76 -12.14 2.32
CA MET A 188 13.75 -13.18 2.50
C MET A 188 12.36 -12.62 2.85
N ALA A 189 12.27 -11.41 3.43
CA ALA A 189 11.00 -10.83 3.85
C ALA A 189 10.08 -10.54 2.66
N GLY A 190 10.62 -10.05 1.54
CA GLY A 190 9.84 -9.65 0.37
C GLY A 190 10.55 -9.85 -0.97
N PRO A 191 10.97 -11.09 -1.33
CA PRO A 191 11.79 -11.37 -2.52
C PRO A 191 11.10 -10.98 -3.83
N VAL A 192 9.77 -10.97 -3.85
CA VAL A 192 8.93 -10.59 -4.99
C VAL A 192 7.79 -9.69 -4.54
N GLY A 193 8.08 -8.63 -3.78
CA GLY A 193 7.08 -7.61 -3.44
C GLY A 193 6.46 -6.96 -4.70
N ASP A 194 5.22 -6.46 -4.61
CA ASP A 194 4.57 -5.76 -5.73
C ASP A 194 5.17 -4.37 -5.97
N GLY A 195 5.59 -3.69 -4.92
CA GLY A 195 6.09 -2.31 -4.97
C GLY A 195 7.43 -2.17 -5.69
N GLY A 196 7.72 -0.95 -6.15
CA GLY A 196 8.96 -0.65 -6.86
C GLY A 196 9.19 0.85 -6.99
N GLN A 197 10.26 1.20 -7.71
CA GLN A 197 10.79 2.54 -7.84
C GLN A 197 10.94 2.96 -9.32
N TRP A 198 11.20 4.24 -9.58
CA TRP A 198 11.27 4.75 -10.95
C TRP A 198 12.35 4.06 -11.80
N ASP A 199 13.57 3.89 -11.28
CA ASP A 199 14.64 3.25 -12.06
C ASP A 199 14.34 1.76 -12.36
N MET A 200 13.55 1.09 -11.51
CA MET A 200 13.02 -0.25 -11.81
C MET A 200 12.05 -0.24 -13.00
N ILE A 201 11.24 0.82 -13.17
CA ILE A 201 10.42 0.99 -14.39
C ILE A 201 11.32 1.23 -15.59
N VAL A 202 12.33 2.10 -15.45
CA VAL A 202 13.28 2.37 -16.53
C VAL A 202 13.90 1.06 -17.02
N ASN A 203 14.32 0.18 -16.10
CA ASN A 203 14.87 -1.13 -16.44
C ASN A 203 13.88 -2.00 -17.23
N LEU A 204 12.64 -2.12 -16.75
CA LEU A 204 11.62 -2.95 -17.40
C LEU A 204 11.25 -2.41 -18.78
N VAL A 205 10.95 -1.11 -18.90
CA VAL A 205 10.57 -0.49 -20.16
C VAL A 205 11.73 -0.53 -21.16
N SER A 206 12.98 -0.40 -20.69
CA SER A 206 14.16 -0.49 -21.56
C SER A 206 14.43 -1.89 -22.10
N LYS A 207 14.02 -2.93 -21.36
CA LYS A 207 14.28 -4.33 -21.73
C LYS A 207 13.09 -4.98 -22.46
N TYR A 208 11.87 -4.65 -22.05
CA TYR A 208 10.64 -5.32 -22.50
C TYR A 208 9.67 -4.36 -23.20
N GLY A 209 9.89 -3.05 -23.13
CA GLY A 209 8.96 -2.07 -23.70
C GLY A 209 7.63 -2.01 -22.95
N ILE A 210 6.59 -1.54 -23.64
CA ILE A 210 5.22 -1.44 -23.14
C ILE A 210 4.24 -1.84 -24.22
N VAL A 211 3.02 -2.21 -23.82
CA VAL A 211 1.95 -2.58 -24.75
C VAL A 211 0.63 -1.93 -24.32
N PRO A 212 -0.33 -1.69 -25.24
CA PRO A 212 -1.69 -1.31 -24.88
C PRO A 212 -2.36 -2.32 -23.95
N GLN A 213 -3.21 -1.84 -23.05
CA GLN A 213 -3.95 -2.67 -22.09
C GLN A 213 -4.77 -3.77 -22.79
N THR A 214 -5.33 -3.46 -23.97
CA THR A 214 -6.18 -4.37 -24.74
C THR A 214 -5.46 -5.65 -25.20
N LEU A 215 -4.13 -5.64 -25.28
CA LEU A 215 -3.34 -6.82 -25.67
C LEU A 215 -3.03 -7.75 -24.50
N TYR A 216 -3.01 -7.22 -23.29
CA TYR A 216 -2.73 -8.01 -22.08
C TYR A 216 -3.46 -7.38 -20.89
N PRO A 217 -4.77 -7.64 -20.76
CA PRO A 217 -5.59 -7.06 -19.71
C PRO A 217 -5.26 -7.67 -18.34
N ASP A 218 -5.75 -7.02 -17.28
CA ASP A 218 -5.58 -7.51 -15.91
C ASP A 218 -6.30 -8.85 -15.70
N SER A 219 -5.53 -9.87 -15.29
CA SER A 219 -6.08 -11.12 -14.77
C SER A 219 -6.63 -10.96 -13.36
N TRP A 220 -7.33 -11.98 -12.84
CA TRP A 220 -7.75 -11.97 -11.44
C TRP A 220 -6.57 -11.79 -10.47
N ASN A 221 -5.43 -12.45 -10.71
CA ASN A 221 -4.24 -12.34 -9.87
C ASN A 221 -3.50 -11.00 -10.05
N ALA A 222 -3.66 -10.33 -11.20
CA ALA A 222 -3.17 -8.97 -11.36
C ALA A 222 -3.96 -8.01 -10.43
N MET A 223 -5.27 -8.21 -10.33
CA MET A 223 -6.14 -7.41 -9.45
C MET A 223 -6.10 -7.84 -7.97
N ASN A 224 -5.66 -9.07 -7.66
CA ASN A 224 -5.64 -9.67 -6.33
C ASN A 224 -4.35 -10.48 -6.10
N SER A 225 -3.23 -9.80 -5.93
CA SER A 225 -1.90 -10.42 -6.01
C SER A 225 -1.48 -11.24 -4.79
N SER A 226 -2.22 -11.18 -3.68
CA SER A 226 -1.77 -11.70 -2.38
C SER A 226 -1.49 -13.22 -2.38
N VAL A 227 -2.31 -14.02 -3.06
CA VAL A 227 -2.17 -15.48 -3.12
C VAL A 227 -0.97 -15.88 -3.99
N MET A 228 -0.88 -15.32 -5.20
CA MET A 228 0.26 -15.52 -6.10
C MET A 228 1.58 -15.07 -5.45
N GLY A 229 1.58 -13.88 -4.82
CA GLY A 229 2.75 -13.34 -4.13
C GLY A 229 3.21 -14.24 -2.98
N ARG A 230 2.28 -14.80 -2.19
CA ARG A 230 2.60 -15.76 -1.12
C ARG A 230 3.21 -17.04 -1.66
N LEU A 231 2.63 -17.60 -2.72
CA LEU A 231 3.14 -18.82 -3.36
C LEU A 231 4.57 -18.63 -3.87
N LEU A 232 4.82 -17.57 -4.63
CA LEU A 232 6.15 -17.24 -5.13
C LEU A 232 7.14 -16.97 -3.99
N THR A 233 6.74 -16.22 -2.97
CA THR A 233 7.60 -15.91 -1.82
C THR A 233 8.01 -17.18 -1.07
N THR A 234 7.06 -18.10 -0.81
CA THR A 234 7.38 -19.38 -0.17
C THR A 234 8.35 -20.20 -1.01
N LYS A 235 8.10 -20.32 -2.32
CA LYS A 235 8.97 -21.06 -3.24
C LYS A 235 10.38 -20.46 -3.29
N LEU A 236 10.49 -19.14 -3.39
CA LEU A 236 11.77 -18.45 -3.43
C LEU A 236 12.56 -18.55 -2.13
N ARG A 237 11.90 -18.53 -0.96
CA ARG A 237 12.59 -18.78 0.32
C ARG A 237 13.20 -20.18 0.38
N GLU A 238 12.44 -21.19 -0.07
CA GLU A 238 12.93 -22.56 -0.20
C GLU A 238 14.12 -22.64 -1.16
N ASP A 239 14.00 -21.99 -2.32
CA ASP A 239 15.04 -21.97 -3.34
C ASP A 239 16.29 -21.23 -2.90
N GLY A 240 16.16 -20.10 -2.20
CA GLY A 240 17.28 -19.37 -1.63
C GLY A 240 18.08 -20.23 -0.64
N LEU A 241 17.41 -20.94 0.27
CA LEU A 241 18.10 -21.87 1.19
C LEU A 241 18.84 -23.00 0.46
N ARG A 242 18.19 -23.60 -0.55
CA ARG A 242 18.80 -24.65 -1.36
C ARG A 242 19.99 -24.14 -2.16
N LEU A 243 19.88 -22.94 -2.74
CA LEU A 243 20.91 -22.34 -3.55
C LEU A 243 22.16 -22.03 -2.72
N ARG A 244 21.98 -21.49 -1.51
CA ARG A 244 23.08 -21.30 -0.54
C ARG A 244 23.75 -22.60 -0.18
N SER A 245 22.97 -23.61 0.23
CA SER A 245 23.51 -24.93 0.59
C SER A 245 24.29 -25.56 -0.57
N LEU A 246 23.80 -25.41 -1.81
CA LEU A 246 24.46 -25.94 -3.00
C LEU A 246 25.78 -25.22 -3.24
N ALA A 247 25.79 -23.89 -3.22
CA ALA A 247 26.99 -23.08 -3.44
C ALA A 247 28.07 -23.31 -2.38
N CYS A 248 27.71 -23.48 -1.10
CA CYS A 248 28.66 -23.75 -0.02
C CYS A 248 29.25 -25.18 -0.04
N SER A 249 28.63 -26.13 -0.75
CA SER A 249 29.01 -27.55 -0.74
C SER A 249 30.14 -27.96 -1.71
N SER A 250 30.99 -27.01 -2.13
CA SER A 250 31.99 -27.20 -3.21
C SER A 250 31.39 -27.70 -4.54
N SER A 251 30.11 -27.38 -4.79
CA SER A 251 29.47 -27.69 -6.07
C SER A 251 30.05 -26.82 -7.19
N SER A 252 30.15 -27.37 -8.40
CA SER A 252 30.62 -26.60 -9.54
C SER A 252 29.62 -25.49 -9.92
N THR A 253 30.13 -24.39 -10.45
CA THR A 253 29.33 -23.23 -10.89
C THR A 253 28.23 -23.65 -11.86
N GLU A 254 28.46 -24.65 -12.71
CA GLU A 254 27.47 -25.18 -13.66
C GLU A 254 26.28 -25.84 -12.95
N LYS A 255 26.51 -26.55 -11.84
CA LYS A 255 25.43 -27.16 -11.05
C LYS A 255 24.57 -26.10 -10.37
N VAL A 256 25.20 -25.03 -9.87
CA VAL A 256 24.50 -23.88 -9.27
C VAL A 256 23.65 -23.18 -10.32
N ALA A 257 24.21 -22.90 -11.49
CA ALA A 257 23.49 -22.29 -12.61
C ALA A 257 22.30 -23.14 -13.08
N ALA A 258 22.50 -24.46 -13.26
CA ALA A 258 21.42 -25.37 -13.65
C ALA A 258 20.31 -25.49 -12.60
N ALA A 259 20.64 -25.39 -11.31
CA ALA A 259 19.64 -25.35 -10.24
C ALA A 259 18.83 -24.05 -10.31
N LYS A 260 19.50 -22.90 -10.43
CA LYS A 260 18.86 -21.59 -10.56
C LYS A 260 17.94 -21.51 -11.79
N GLU A 261 18.34 -22.09 -12.91
CA GLU A 261 17.50 -22.16 -14.11
C GLU A 261 16.17 -22.90 -13.85
N LYS A 262 16.22 -24.05 -13.16
CA LYS A 262 15.00 -24.78 -12.77
C LYS A 262 14.12 -23.98 -11.80
N MET A 263 14.71 -23.26 -10.86
CA MET A 263 13.98 -22.37 -9.95
C MET A 263 13.25 -21.27 -10.73
N MET A 264 13.91 -20.68 -11.73
CA MET A 264 13.29 -19.69 -12.62
C MET A 264 12.18 -20.28 -13.50
N GLN A 265 12.31 -21.52 -13.97
CA GLN A 265 11.25 -22.22 -14.69
C GLN A 265 9.99 -22.40 -13.82
N ASP A 266 10.14 -22.71 -12.53
CA ASP A 266 9.01 -22.79 -11.60
C ASP A 266 8.34 -21.42 -11.40
N VAL A 267 9.12 -20.35 -11.25
CA VAL A 267 8.60 -18.97 -11.17
C VAL A 267 7.80 -18.59 -12.41
N ILE A 268 8.35 -18.82 -13.60
CA ILE A 268 7.69 -18.51 -14.88
C ILE A 268 6.41 -19.34 -15.03
N ARG A 269 6.42 -20.62 -14.61
CA ARG A 269 5.22 -21.47 -14.62
C ARG A 269 4.12 -20.88 -13.75
N ILE A 270 4.44 -20.50 -12.51
CA ILE A 270 3.46 -19.90 -11.58
C ILE A 270 2.90 -18.60 -12.17
N LEU A 271 3.77 -17.70 -12.64
CA LEU A 271 3.35 -16.42 -13.20
C LEU A 271 2.48 -16.57 -14.45
N THR A 272 2.87 -17.46 -15.37
CA THR A 272 2.10 -17.72 -16.60
C THR A 272 0.73 -18.28 -16.29
N LEU A 273 0.60 -19.19 -15.32
CA LEU A 273 -0.69 -19.75 -14.92
C LEU A 273 -1.56 -18.73 -14.15
N CYS A 274 -0.97 -17.75 -13.47
CA CYS A 274 -1.71 -16.75 -12.71
C CYS A 274 -2.11 -15.51 -13.53
N LEU A 275 -1.24 -15.08 -14.44
CA LEU A 275 -1.36 -13.83 -15.21
C LEU A 275 -1.68 -14.07 -16.70
N GLY A 276 -1.51 -15.30 -17.18
CA GLY A 276 -1.56 -15.63 -18.61
C GLY A 276 -0.21 -15.40 -19.31
N PRO A 277 -0.01 -15.93 -20.52
CA PRO A 277 1.21 -15.70 -21.29
C PRO A 277 1.28 -14.23 -21.75
N PRO A 278 2.36 -13.48 -21.45
CA PRO A 278 2.49 -12.12 -21.93
C PRO A 278 2.70 -12.08 -23.46
N PRO A 279 2.30 -11.00 -24.14
CA PRO A 279 2.76 -10.72 -25.50
C PRO A 279 4.29 -10.79 -25.61
N SER A 280 4.79 -11.17 -26.79
CA SER A 280 6.24 -11.21 -27.03
C SER A 280 6.87 -9.83 -26.83
N ALA A 281 8.02 -9.79 -26.15
CA ALA A 281 8.81 -8.57 -25.97
C ALA A 281 9.55 -8.13 -27.24
N THR A 282 9.77 -9.06 -28.19
CA THR A 282 10.59 -8.83 -29.39
C THR A 282 9.79 -8.80 -30.68
N GLU A 283 8.63 -9.46 -30.72
CA GLU A 283 7.78 -9.50 -31.90
C GLU A 283 6.87 -8.28 -31.99
N LYS A 284 6.45 -7.97 -33.20
CA LYS A 284 5.48 -6.91 -33.43
C LYS A 284 4.09 -7.35 -33.01
N PHE A 285 3.36 -6.46 -32.35
CA PHE A 285 1.91 -6.54 -32.22
C PHE A 285 1.24 -5.56 -33.17
N THR A 286 -0.04 -5.79 -33.47
CA THR A 286 -0.88 -4.85 -34.20
C THR A 286 -1.83 -4.17 -33.22
N TRP A 287 -1.82 -2.83 -33.20
CA TRP A 287 -2.74 -2.03 -32.40
C TRP A 287 -3.67 -1.24 -33.32
N GLU A 288 -4.96 -1.48 -33.14
CA GLU A 288 -6.05 -0.83 -33.85
C GLU A 288 -6.73 0.16 -32.91
N TYR A 289 -6.96 1.39 -33.39
CA TYR A 289 -7.54 2.46 -32.60
C TYR A 289 -8.25 3.47 -33.48
N TYR A 290 -9.04 4.35 -32.84
CA TYR A 290 -9.59 5.53 -33.48
C TYR A 290 -8.82 6.77 -33.02
N ASP A 291 -8.43 7.62 -33.96
CA ASP A 291 -7.86 8.93 -33.63
C ASP A 291 -8.95 9.88 -33.08
N SER A 292 -8.54 11.09 -32.70
CA SER A 292 -9.44 12.10 -32.12
C SER A 292 -10.59 12.50 -33.06
N SER A 293 -10.40 12.30 -34.37
CA SER A 293 -11.36 12.54 -35.45
C SER A 293 -12.22 11.31 -35.79
N HIS A 294 -12.17 10.26 -34.96
CA HIS A 294 -12.88 9.00 -35.15
C HIS A 294 -12.52 8.26 -36.45
N LYS A 295 -11.31 8.42 -36.96
CA LYS A 295 -10.82 7.63 -38.10
C LYS A 295 -10.09 6.39 -37.59
N PHE A 296 -10.43 5.24 -38.16
CA PHE A 296 -9.75 3.99 -37.86
C PHE A 296 -8.29 4.04 -38.30
N LYS A 297 -7.40 3.64 -37.40
CA LYS A 297 -5.95 3.57 -37.59
C LYS A 297 -5.45 2.21 -37.13
N THR A 298 -4.36 1.79 -37.75
CA THR A 298 -3.65 0.56 -37.38
C THR A 298 -2.16 0.87 -37.38
N VAL A 299 -1.46 0.39 -36.36
CA VAL A 299 -0.01 0.46 -36.28
C VAL A 299 0.55 -0.91 -35.89
N SER A 300 1.68 -1.31 -36.47
CA SER A 300 2.38 -2.54 -36.11
C SER A 300 3.78 -2.21 -35.60
N LEU A 301 4.01 -2.47 -34.32
CA LEU A 301 5.21 -2.08 -33.58
C LEU A 301 5.59 -3.21 -32.62
N THR A 302 6.87 -3.30 -32.30
CA THR A 302 7.33 -4.04 -31.12
C THR A 302 6.99 -3.26 -29.85
N PRO A 303 6.94 -3.92 -28.67
CA PRO A 303 6.80 -3.22 -27.38
C PRO A 303 7.85 -2.13 -27.14
N LEU A 304 9.08 -2.33 -27.61
CA LEU A 304 10.16 -1.35 -27.48
C LEU A 304 9.92 -0.13 -28.38
N GLU A 305 9.57 -0.34 -29.66
CA GLU A 305 9.23 0.75 -30.59
C GLU A 305 8.04 1.59 -30.07
N PHE A 306 7.05 0.93 -29.43
CA PHE A 306 5.92 1.63 -28.82
C PHE A 306 6.35 2.49 -27.62
N ALA A 307 7.33 2.03 -26.84
CA ALA A 307 7.86 2.73 -25.67
C ALA A 307 8.76 3.94 -25.98
N GLU A 308 9.37 4.04 -27.17
CA GLU A 308 10.38 5.07 -27.49
C GLU A 308 9.93 6.51 -27.18
N THR A 309 8.65 6.76 -27.39
CA THR A 309 7.98 8.08 -27.30
C THR A 309 7.88 8.61 -25.87
N THR A 310 8.01 7.70 -24.91
CA THR A 310 7.98 8.03 -23.48
C THR A 310 9.26 8.71 -23.03
N HIS A 311 10.37 8.52 -23.76
CA HIS A 311 11.72 8.95 -23.37
C HIS A 311 12.06 8.63 -21.91
N VAL A 312 11.59 7.50 -21.38
CA VAL A 312 11.63 7.14 -19.95
C VAL A 312 13.02 7.30 -19.30
N LYS A 313 14.10 6.99 -20.05
CA LYS A 313 15.49 7.08 -19.57
C LYS A 313 15.95 8.50 -19.23
N ARG A 314 15.29 9.52 -19.79
CA ARG A 314 15.66 10.94 -19.65
C ARG A 314 15.34 11.48 -18.26
N PHE A 315 14.28 10.99 -17.63
CA PHE A 315 13.82 11.48 -16.33
C PHE A 315 14.66 10.89 -15.19
N PHE A 316 14.73 11.62 -14.07
CA PHE A 316 15.44 11.17 -12.87
C PHE A 316 14.66 11.54 -11.60
N SER A 317 14.93 10.82 -10.51
CA SER A 317 14.25 11.01 -9.23
C SER A 317 14.94 12.11 -8.41
N LEU A 318 14.19 13.15 -8.08
CA LEU A 318 14.47 13.98 -6.90
C LEU A 318 13.92 13.28 -5.67
N THR A 319 14.62 13.38 -4.54
CA THR A 319 14.09 12.98 -3.23
C THR A 319 14.25 14.11 -2.21
N ASN A 320 13.39 14.13 -1.20
CA ASN A 320 13.52 14.99 -0.03
C ASN A 320 13.62 14.12 1.21
N ASP A 321 14.86 13.74 1.53
CA ASP A 321 15.21 13.00 2.73
C ASP A 321 16.03 13.91 3.67
N PRO A 322 15.37 14.56 4.65
CA PRO A 322 16.05 15.47 5.57
C PRO A 322 17.01 14.79 6.55
N ARG A 323 17.11 13.44 6.56
CA ARG A 323 18.12 12.71 7.35
C ARG A 323 19.51 12.76 6.72
N ASN A 324 19.58 13.08 5.42
CA ASN A 324 20.80 13.10 4.62
C ASN A 324 21.09 14.51 4.12
N PRO A 325 22.37 14.87 3.90
CA PRO A 325 22.72 16.14 3.27
C PRO A 325 22.03 16.30 1.90
N TYR A 326 21.57 17.51 1.60
CA TYR A 326 21.08 17.86 0.27
C TYR A 326 22.23 17.97 -0.75
N ASN A 327 21.88 17.97 -2.03
CA ASN A 327 22.79 17.91 -3.18
C ASN A 327 23.70 16.68 -3.17
N ARG A 328 23.19 15.56 -2.63
CA ARG A 328 23.87 14.28 -2.55
C ARG A 328 23.10 13.22 -3.32
N LEU A 329 23.82 12.43 -4.11
CA LEU A 329 23.25 11.23 -4.74
C LEU A 329 23.09 10.13 -3.69
N LEU A 330 21.91 9.56 -3.59
CA LEU A 330 21.58 8.43 -2.71
C LEU A 330 21.25 7.20 -3.56
N SER A 331 21.60 6.02 -3.04
CA SER A 331 21.17 4.71 -3.54
C SER A 331 20.77 3.85 -2.35
N VAL A 332 20.01 2.78 -2.59
CA VAL A 332 19.67 1.79 -1.57
C VAL A 332 20.23 0.45 -1.98
N ASP A 333 20.98 -0.17 -1.08
CA ASP A 333 21.65 -1.43 -1.30
C ASP A 333 20.66 -2.58 -1.54
N HIS A 334 21.00 -3.48 -2.45
CA HIS A 334 20.14 -4.60 -2.90
C HIS A 334 18.67 -4.24 -3.25
N LEU A 335 18.38 -2.98 -3.55
CA LEU A 335 17.08 -2.55 -4.03
C LEU A 335 17.07 -2.55 -5.56
N GLY A 336 16.40 -3.53 -6.17
CA GLY A 336 16.33 -3.64 -7.63
C GLY A 336 15.30 -4.64 -8.13
N ASN A 337 15.25 -4.80 -9.45
CA ASN A 337 14.47 -5.85 -10.11
C ASN A 337 15.27 -6.54 -11.21
N VAL A 338 15.87 -5.82 -12.16
CA VAL A 338 16.69 -6.40 -13.22
C VAL A 338 18.13 -6.50 -12.73
N TRP A 339 18.68 -7.71 -12.71
CA TRP A 339 20.10 -7.92 -12.39
C TRP A 339 20.99 -7.22 -13.42
N ASP A 340 22.06 -6.57 -12.97
CA ASP A 340 22.91 -5.65 -13.76
C ASP A 340 22.14 -4.51 -14.46
N GLY A 341 20.92 -4.23 -14.00
CA GLY A 341 20.13 -3.08 -14.45
C GLY A 341 20.65 -1.77 -13.90
N ARG A 342 19.98 -0.67 -14.26
CA ARG A 342 20.25 0.64 -13.69
C ARG A 342 20.02 0.59 -12.16
N PRO A 343 20.99 1.03 -11.34
CA PRO A 343 20.79 1.11 -9.90
C PRO A 343 19.76 2.18 -9.55
N ILE A 344 19.06 1.99 -8.45
CA ILE A 344 18.13 3.00 -7.94
C ILE A 344 18.93 4.22 -7.48
N THR A 345 18.58 5.39 -8.00
CA THR A 345 19.26 6.64 -7.65
C THR A 345 18.28 7.74 -7.30
N TYR A 346 18.63 8.53 -6.29
CA TYR A 346 17.89 9.70 -5.89
C TYR A 346 18.82 10.90 -5.73
N VAL A 347 18.47 12.02 -6.34
CA VAL A 347 19.14 13.30 -6.09
C VAL A 347 18.43 13.96 -4.90
N ASN A 348 19.07 13.95 -3.73
CA ASN A 348 18.48 14.51 -2.52
C ASN A 348 18.51 16.04 -2.55
N VAL A 349 17.35 16.68 -2.43
CA VAL A 349 17.19 18.13 -2.52
C VAL A 349 16.28 18.65 -1.41
N ASP A 350 16.38 19.94 -1.12
CA ASP A 350 15.42 20.63 -0.27
C ASP A 350 14.02 20.62 -0.91
N LYS A 351 12.98 20.62 -0.06
CA LYS A 351 11.58 20.57 -0.49
C LYS A 351 11.20 21.75 -1.39
N ILE A 352 11.79 22.93 -1.20
CA ILE A 352 11.54 24.11 -2.04
C ILE A 352 12.02 23.83 -3.47
N VAL A 353 13.22 23.27 -3.64
CA VAL A 353 13.79 22.92 -4.95
C VAL A 353 12.93 21.87 -5.64
N MET A 354 12.49 20.83 -4.90
CA MET A 354 11.59 19.82 -5.44
C MET A 354 10.27 20.43 -5.93
N LYS A 355 9.62 21.28 -5.12
CA LYS A 355 8.37 21.94 -5.51
C LYS A 355 8.53 22.85 -6.71
N GLN A 356 9.62 23.62 -6.78
CA GLN A 356 9.93 24.48 -7.93
C GLN A 356 10.10 23.67 -9.22
N ALA A 357 10.81 22.53 -9.16
CA ALA A 357 10.95 21.62 -10.30
C ALA A 357 9.58 21.06 -10.75
N CYS A 358 8.72 20.68 -9.79
CA CYS A 358 7.36 20.23 -10.09
C CYS A 358 6.52 21.33 -10.77
N VAL A 359 6.51 22.55 -10.24
CA VAL A 359 5.80 23.69 -10.87
C VAL A 359 6.32 23.94 -12.29
N ALA A 360 7.65 23.95 -12.47
CA ALA A 360 8.27 24.16 -13.78
C ALA A 360 7.90 23.05 -14.78
N MET A 361 7.81 21.80 -14.34
CA MET A 361 7.42 20.66 -15.18
C MET A 361 5.94 20.70 -15.56
N LEU A 362 5.05 21.04 -14.63
CA LEU A 362 3.62 21.24 -14.91
C LEU A 362 3.39 22.41 -15.88
N LYS A 363 4.13 23.52 -15.74
CA LYS A 363 4.10 24.65 -16.69
C LYS A 363 4.56 24.26 -18.10
N LYS A 364 5.41 23.24 -18.23
CA LYS A 364 5.80 22.64 -19.52
C LYS A 364 4.77 21.64 -20.06
N GLY A 365 3.69 21.39 -19.32
CA GLY A 365 2.63 20.46 -19.71
C GLY A 365 2.99 18.99 -19.54
N LEU A 366 3.96 18.67 -18.68
CA LEU A 366 4.38 17.29 -18.42
C LEU A 366 3.85 16.78 -17.07
N PRO A 367 3.25 15.57 -17.02
CA PRO A 367 2.82 14.96 -15.76
C PRO A 367 4.02 14.48 -14.94
N ILE A 368 3.87 14.42 -13.61
CA ILE A 368 4.98 14.08 -12.69
C ILE A 368 4.63 12.84 -11.89
N PHE A 369 5.42 11.77 -12.03
CA PHE A 369 5.39 10.66 -11.08
C PHE A 369 5.92 11.14 -9.73
N PHE A 370 5.22 10.85 -8.64
CA PHE A 370 5.70 11.16 -7.30
C PHE A 370 5.39 10.02 -6.30
N GLY A 371 6.22 9.93 -5.26
CA GLY A 371 6.11 8.95 -4.19
C GLY A 371 5.90 9.62 -2.84
N SER A 372 4.96 9.10 -2.05
CA SER A 372 4.52 9.71 -0.78
C SER A 372 4.06 8.68 0.25
N ASP A 373 3.80 9.14 1.48
CA ASP A 373 3.05 8.39 2.49
C ASP A 373 1.55 8.74 2.45
N VAL A 374 0.84 8.20 1.46
CA VAL A 374 -0.56 8.57 1.16
C VAL A 374 -1.54 8.31 2.31
N GLY A 375 -1.17 7.47 3.28
CA GLY A 375 -2.04 7.12 4.42
C GLY A 375 -2.03 8.17 5.53
N LYS A 376 -1.09 9.12 5.53
CA LYS A 376 -0.98 10.13 6.58
C LYS A 376 -1.87 11.32 6.25
N GLN A 377 -2.67 11.77 7.22
CA GLN A 377 -3.48 12.99 7.12
C GLN A 377 -4.24 13.07 5.77
N SER A 378 -4.95 11.99 5.44
CA SER A 378 -5.55 11.76 4.12
C SER A 378 -6.89 11.05 4.24
N ASN A 379 -7.85 11.44 3.41
CA ASN A 379 -9.15 10.79 3.28
C ASN A 379 -9.37 10.35 1.83
N PHE A 380 -9.50 9.03 1.63
CA PHE A 380 -9.62 8.44 0.30
C PHE A 380 -10.97 8.71 -0.38
N GLN A 381 -12.07 8.78 0.38
CA GLN A 381 -13.41 8.97 -0.16
C GLN A 381 -13.58 10.40 -0.66
N LYS A 382 -13.11 11.37 0.13
CA LYS A 382 -13.15 12.80 -0.20
C LYS A 382 -12.05 13.19 -1.18
N GLY A 383 -10.96 12.42 -1.23
CA GLY A 383 -9.83 12.70 -2.11
C GLY A 383 -9.00 13.87 -1.60
N ILE A 384 -8.78 13.95 -0.29
CA ILE A 384 -8.13 15.11 0.35
C ILE A 384 -6.89 14.64 1.10
N MET A 385 -5.78 15.35 0.89
CA MET A 385 -4.49 15.15 1.56
C MET A 385 -4.03 16.49 2.13
N ASP A 386 -4.30 16.73 3.41
CA ASP A 386 -3.98 17.99 4.10
C ASP A 386 -3.55 17.70 5.53
N THR A 387 -2.41 18.27 5.96
CA THR A 387 -1.86 18.13 7.31
C THR A 387 -2.83 18.54 8.42
N ASP A 388 -3.79 19.41 8.11
CA ASP A 388 -4.84 19.90 9.01
C ASP A 388 -6.18 19.17 8.82
N LEU A 389 -6.17 17.99 8.17
CA LEU A 389 -7.40 17.24 7.90
C LEU A 389 -8.00 16.66 9.19
N VAL A 390 -7.18 16.04 10.06
CA VAL A 390 -7.66 15.36 11.28
C VAL A 390 -7.05 15.98 12.54
N ASP A 391 -7.91 16.46 13.44
CA ASP A 391 -7.52 17.11 14.70
C ASP A 391 -7.42 16.13 15.89
N TYR A 392 -6.34 15.35 15.92
CA TYR A 392 -6.08 14.43 17.04
C TYR A 392 -5.79 15.17 18.36
N GLU A 393 -5.24 16.39 18.29
CA GLU A 393 -4.97 17.20 19.48
C GLU A 393 -6.28 17.65 20.14
N LEU A 394 -7.29 18.05 19.35
CA LEU A 394 -8.64 18.32 19.86
C LEU A 394 -9.27 17.10 20.53
N GLY A 395 -9.15 15.92 19.91
CA GLY A 395 -9.84 14.70 20.39
C GLY A 395 -9.21 14.08 21.64
N PHE A 396 -7.88 14.12 21.75
CA PHE A 396 -7.14 13.39 22.77
C PHE A 396 -6.28 14.26 23.68
N ASN A 397 -6.17 15.57 23.40
CA ASN A 397 -5.20 16.45 24.05
C ASN A 397 -3.76 15.91 23.94
N VAL A 398 -3.44 15.26 22.81
CA VAL A 398 -2.14 14.67 22.50
C VAL A 398 -1.63 15.26 21.20
N LYS A 399 -0.44 15.87 21.25
CA LYS A 399 0.23 16.43 20.09
C LYS A 399 1.20 15.43 19.46
N LEU A 400 1.03 15.19 18.16
CA LEU A 400 1.93 14.35 17.36
C LEU A 400 2.95 15.23 16.62
N GLY A 401 4.06 15.54 17.28
CA GLY A 401 4.99 16.61 16.86
C GLY A 401 6.30 16.19 16.20
N MET A 402 6.45 14.93 15.75
CA MET A 402 7.70 14.48 15.11
C MET A 402 7.95 15.23 13.79
N SER A 403 9.18 15.66 13.56
CA SER A 403 9.63 16.17 12.26
C SER A 403 9.66 15.07 11.18
N LYS A 404 9.70 15.45 9.90
CA LYS A 404 9.82 14.51 8.78
C LYS A 404 11.04 13.58 8.92
N ALA A 405 12.19 14.09 9.38
CA ALA A 405 13.38 13.29 9.61
C ALA A 405 13.18 12.26 10.73
N GLU A 406 12.61 12.67 11.87
CA GLU A 406 12.32 11.77 12.99
C GLU A 406 11.33 10.69 12.59
N ARG A 407 10.27 11.02 11.83
CA ARG A 407 9.29 10.04 11.34
C ARG A 407 9.93 8.98 10.46
N LEU A 408 10.89 9.36 9.62
CA LEU A 408 11.66 8.41 8.80
C LEU A 408 12.60 7.56 9.66
N LEU A 409 13.28 8.15 10.65
CA LEU A 409 14.22 7.44 11.53
C LEU A 409 13.53 6.41 12.43
N THR A 410 12.36 6.77 12.98
CA THR A 410 11.58 5.90 13.88
C THR A 410 10.71 4.89 13.13
N GLY A 411 10.57 5.06 11.81
CA GLY A 411 9.69 4.25 10.98
C GLY A 411 8.21 4.62 11.13
N GLU A 412 7.87 5.80 11.64
CA GLU A 412 6.50 6.31 11.68
C GLU A 412 5.97 6.68 10.28
N SER A 413 6.87 7.01 9.35
CA SER A 413 6.53 7.31 7.96
C SER A 413 7.57 6.76 6.99
N ALA A 414 7.14 6.45 5.77
CA ALA A 414 7.96 5.96 4.68
C ALA A 414 7.24 6.19 3.35
N MET A 415 7.94 6.03 2.22
CA MET A 415 7.28 6.07 0.92
C MET A 415 6.42 4.82 0.72
N THR A 416 5.09 4.97 0.75
CA THR A 416 4.15 3.83 0.69
C THR A 416 3.43 3.71 -0.65
N HIS A 417 3.23 4.82 -1.36
CA HIS A 417 2.42 4.85 -2.58
C HIS A 417 3.02 5.75 -3.66
N ALA A 418 2.66 5.51 -4.92
CA ALA A 418 3.03 6.37 -6.06
C ALA A 418 1.78 6.82 -6.82
N MET A 419 1.79 8.08 -7.23
CA MET A 419 0.68 8.76 -7.93
C MET A 419 1.26 9.73 -8.95
N VAL A 420 0.40 10.50 -9.62
CA VAL A 420 0.81 11.47 -10.65
C VAL A 420 0.30 12.88 -10.32
N LEU A 421 1.16 13.89 -10.40
CA LEU A 421 0.74 15.30 -10.38
C LEU A 421 0.36 15.74 -11.79
N THR A 422 -0.82 16.34 -11.92
CA THR A 422 -1.36 16.84 -13.21
C THR A 422 -1.63 18.34 -13.21
N ALA A 423 -1.76 18.97 -12.04
CA ALA A 423 -1.97 20.40 -11.91
C ALA A 423 -1.49 20.96 -10.57
N VAL A 424 -1.36 22.28 -10.50
CA VAL A 424 -1.05 23.05 -9.31
C VAL A 424 -1.85 24.35 -9.31
N HIS A 425 -2.30 24.78 -8.14
CA HIS A 425 -2.87 26.10 -7.92
C HIS A 425 -1.80 27.00 -7.32
N LEU A 426 -1.41 28.03 -8.07
CA LEU A 426 -0.45 29.02 -7.62
C LEU A 426 -1.17 30.26 -7.07
N ASP A 427 -0.66 30.85 -6.00
CA ASP A 427 -1.12 32.16 -5.53
C ASP A 427 -0.65 33.31 -6.45
N ARG A 428 -0.92 34.56 -6.03
CA ARG A 428 -0.55 35.76 -6.78
C ARG A 428 0.96 35.96 -6.90
N ASP A 429 1.74 35.40 -5.98
CA ASP A 429 3.20 35.45 -5.95
C ASP A 429 3.84 34.25 -6.68
N GLY A 430 3.01 33.37 -7.26
CA GLY A 430 3.46 32.18 -7.96
C GLY A 430 3.87 31.03 -7.05
N LYS A 431 3.50 31.06 -5.76
CA LYS A 431 3.77 29.97 -4.81
C LYS A 431 2.66 28.91 -4.86
N PRO A 432 3.00 27.62 -4.77
CA PRO A 432 2.00 26.55 -4.71
C PRO A 432 1.14 26.65 -3.46
N VAL A 433 -0.16 26.42 -3.63
CA VAL A 433 -1.15 26.36 -2.54
C VAL A 433 -1.72 24.95 -2.39
N ARG A 434 -2.00 24.30 -3.52
CA ARG A 434 -2.50 22.92 -3.60
C ARG A 434 -2.19 22.31 -4.96
N TRP A 435 -2.21 20.99 -4.99
CA TRP A 435 -1.78 20.16 -6.10
C TRP A 435 -2.89 19.18 -6.48
N ARG A 436 -3.05 18.93 -7.78
CA ARG A 436 -3.97 17.92 -8.30
C ARG A 436 -3.23 16.63 -8.51
N VAL A 437 -3.81 15.56 -7.96
CA VAL A 437 -3.21 14.24 -7.92
C VAL A 437 -4.13 13.26 -8.65
N GLU A 438 -3.62 12.66 -9.71
CA GLU A 438 -4.26 11.50 -10.34
C GLU A 438 -3.83 10.23 -9.58
N ASN A 439 -4.82 9.50 -9.06
CA ASN A 439 -4.60 8.25 -8.36
C ASN A 439 -5.03 7.05 -9.23
N SER A 440 -4.68 5.84 -8.81
CA SER A 440 -5.00 4.58 -9.50
C SER A 440 -5.93 3.70 -8.68
N TRP A 441 -6.96 4.29 -8.07
CA TRP A 441 -7.96 3.63 -7.22
C TRP A 441 -9.40 3.74 -7.75
N SER A 442 -9.55 3.85 -9.08
CA SER A 442 -10.82 4.05 -9.80
C SER A 442 -11.47 5.42 -9.64
N VAL A 443 -12.51 5.65 -10.46
CA VAL A 443 -13.32 6.86 -10.48
C VAL A 443 -14.10 7.12 -9.18
N SER A 444 -14.31 6.12 -8.34
CA SER A 444 -15.06 6.29 -7.08
C SER A 444 -14.22 6.82 -5.92
N ALA A 445 -12.90 6.86 -6.08
CA ALA A 445 -12.01 7.45 -5.08
C ALA A 445 -11.88 8.96 -5.32
N GLY A 446 -11.96 9.76 -4.26
CA GLY A 446 -11.90 11.21 -4.36
C GLY A 446 -12.92 11.82 -5.31
N THR A 447 -12.50 12.79 -6.11
CA THR A 447 -13.33 13.39 -7.16
C THR A 447 -12.98 12.77 -8.50
N GLU A 448 -13.76 11.79 -8.94
CA GLU A 448 -13.55 11.08 -10.21
C GLU A 448 -12.15 10.46 -10.35
N GLY A 449 -11.60 9.92 -9.26
CA GLY A 449 -10.25 9.36 -9.21
C GLY A 449 -9.14 10.35 -8.90
N TYR A 450 -9.46 11.63 -8.78
CA TYR A 450 -8.50 12.69 -8.47
C TYR A 450 -8.59 13.16 -7.02
N PHE A 451 -7.43 13.53 -6.50
CA PHE A 451 -7.23 14.01 -5.15
C PHE A 451 -6.71 15.45 -5.18
N VAL A 452 -7.03 16.21 -4.13
CA VAL A 452 -6.41 17.50 -3.81
C VAL A 452 -5.40 17.28 -2.70
N MET A 453 -4.21 17.82 -2.89
CA MET A 453 -3.12 17.77 -1.92
C MET A 453 -2.70 19.19 -1.56
N SER A 454 -2.79 19.58 -0.30
CA SER A 454 -2.26 20.87 0.17
C SER A 454 -0.74 20.96 -0.04
N ASP A 455 -0.23 22.19 -0.14
CA ASP A 455 1.22 22.39 -0.27
C ASP A 455 1.99 21.94 0.99
N GLU A 456 1.39 22.12 2.17
CA GLU A 456 1.94 21.68 3.45
C GLU A 456 2.00 20.14 3.54
N TRP A 457 1.02 19.42 2.99
CA TRP A 457 1.08 17.96 2.91
C TRP A 457 2.21 17.48 2.00
N MET A 458 2.45 18.18 0.88
CA MET A 458 3.59 17.88 0.02
C MET A 458 4.93 18.03 0.76
N ASP A 459 5.06 19.02 1.62
CA ASP A 459 6.26 19.20 2.44
C ASP A 459 6.49 18.01 3.38
N GLU A 460 5.45 17.54 4.05
CA GLU A 460 5.57 16.59 5.16
C GLU A 460 5.58 15.12 4.73
N TYR A 461 4.84 14.76 3.68
CA TYR A 461 4.57 13.36 3.32
C TYR A 461 4.90 13.00 1.86
N CYS A 462 5.33 13.96 1.02
CA CYS A 462 5.94 13.64 -0.28
C CYS A 462 7.45 13.42 -0.14
N TYR A 463 7.97 12.35 -0.74
CA TYR A 463 9.38 11.99 -0.63
C TYR A 463 10.10 12.04 -1.96
N GLN A 464 9.44 11.70 -3.06
CA GLN A 464 10.07 11.58 -4.38
C GLN A 464 9.24 12.30 -5.43
N ALA A 465 9.91 12.98 -6.37
CA ALA A 465 9.31 13.47 -7.60
C ALA A 465 10.26 13.16 -8.77
N VAL A 466 9.73 12.58 -9.84
CA VAL A 466 10.50 12.27 -11.05
C VAL A 466 10.37 13.41 -12.03
N VAL A 467 11.50 14.02 -12.38
CA VAL A 467 11.50 15.27 -13.14
C VAL A 467 12.36 15.20 -14.39
N ASP A 468 12.05 16.09 -15.32
CA ASP A 468 12.87 16.33 -16.50
C ASP A 468 14.15 17.10 -16.13
N PRO A 469 15.34 16.72 -16.64
CA PRO A 469 16.57 17.49 -16.39
C PRO A 469 16.47 18.98 -16.72
N SER A 470 15.62 19.37 -17.67
CA SER A 470 15.45 20.78 -18.07
C SER A 470 14.64 21.64 -17.09
N VAL A 471 14.09 21.08 -16.01
CA VAL A 471 13.33 21.82 -14.99
C VAL A 471 14.10 22.06 -13.70
N VAL A 472 15.37 21.67 -13.67
CA VAL A 472 16.29 21.92 -12.56
C VAL A 472 17.54 22.64 -13.04
N ASP A 473 18.22 23.31 -12.10
CA ASP A 473 19.50 23.94 -12.37
C ASP A 473 20.62 22.92 -12.64
N ARG A 474 21.72 23.39 -13.23
CA ARG A 474 22.83 22.53 -13.63
C ARG A 474 23.46 21.83 -12.43
N GLU A 475 23.56 22.52 -11.31
CA GLU A 475 24.15 22.06 -10.06
C GLU A 475 23.41 20.83 -9.54
N ILE A 476 22.07 20.82 -9.64
CA ILE A 476 21.23 19.68 -9.26
C ILE A 476 21.43 18.51 -10.24
N ARG A 477 21.49 18.78 -11.55
CA ARG A 477 21.77 17.72 -12.55
C ARG A 477 23.14 17.09 -12.34
N ASP A 478 24.14 17.90 -12.01
CA ASP A 478 25.52 17.44 -11.85
C ASP A 478 25.68 16.50 -10.63
N VAL A 479 24.72 16.47 -9.69
CA VAL A 479 24.66 15.47 -8.61
C VAL A 479 24.58 14.04 -9.14
N LEU A 480 23.96 13.81 -10.30
CA LEU A 480 23.88 12.48 -10.92
C LEU A 480 25.24 11.88 -11.29
N LYS A 481 26.30 12.69 -11.33
CA LYS A 481 27.68 12.26 -11.64
C LYS A 481 28.45 11.82 -10.40
N GLN A 482 27.90 12.02 -9.20
CA GLN A 482 28.54 11.64 -7.96
C GLN A 482 28.50 10.11 -7.77
N GLU A 483 29.45 9.58 -7.01
CA GLU A 483 29.26 8.27 -6.41
C GLU A 483 28.17 8.37 -5.32
N PRO A 484 27.14 7.49 -5.36
CA PRO A 484 26.04 7.56 -4.43
C PRO A 484 26.45 7.21 -3.00
N LYS A 485 25.85 7.87 -2.01
CA LYS A 485 25.81 7.34 -0.64
C LYS A 485 24.83 6.16 -0.64
N VAL A 486 25.34 4.96 -0.36
CA VAL A 486 24.54 3.74 -0.27
C VAL A 486 23.88 3.66 1.10
N LEU A 487 22.56 3.57 1.10
CA LEU A 487 21.71 3.35 2.27
C LEU A 487 21.41 1.85 2.40
N PRO A 488 21.17 1.31 3.61
CA PRO A 488 20.88 -0.11 3.77
C PRO A 488 19.53 -0.49 3.16
N LEU A 489 19.35 -1.76 2.79
CA LEU A 489 18.13 -2.30 2.17
C LEU A 489 16.82 -1.99 2.93
N TRP A 490 16.89 -1.87 4.26
CA TRP A 490 15.75 -1.54 5.13
C TRP A 490 15.52 -0.04 5.34
N ASP A 491 16.20 0.83 4.58
CA ASP A 491 15.96 2.27 4.65
C ASP A 491 14.53 2.62 4.15
N PRO A 492 13.80 3.54 4.81
CA PRO A 492 12.43 3.94 4.42
C PRO A 492 12.33 4.64 3.05
N MET A 493 13.45 5.04 2.43
CA MET A 493 13.47 5.49 1.03
C MET A 493 13.46 4.33 0.02
N GLY A 494 13.52 3.08 0.50
CA GLY A 494 13.60 1.88 -0.33
C GLY A 494 12.25 1.29 -0.76
N LEU A 495 12.08 -0.02 -0.58
CA LEU A 495 10.95 -0.79 -1.09
C LEU A 495 9.63 -0.40 -0.41
N LYS A 496 8.61 -0.11 -1.23
CA LYS A 496 7.25 0.20 -0.81
C LYS A 496 6.56 -1.06 -0.30
N HIS A 497 6.81 -1.44 0.94
CA HIS A 497 6.08 -2.54 1.57
C HIS A 497 5.81 -2.26 3.04
N ARG A 498 4.92 -1.31 3.29
CA ARG A 498 3.97 -1.46 4.39
C ARG A 498 2.60 -1.63 3.79
N PHE A 499 1.91 -2.71 4.15
CA PHE A 499 0.47 -2.81 3.93
C PHE A 499 -0.13 -1.57 4.59
N VAL A 500 -0.63 -0.62 3.79
CA VAL A 500 -1.66 0.28 4.31
C VAL A 500 -2.79 -0.66 4.71
N ASP A 501 -3.11 -0.70 5.99
CA ASP A 501 -4.21 -1.51 6.49
C ASP A 501 -5.48 -1.07 5.73
N ARG A 502 -5.91 -1.92 4.80
CA ARG A 502 -7.09 -1.71 3.95
C ARG A 502 -8.35 -2.23 4.64
N SER A 503 -8.35 -2.39 5.96
CA SER A 503 -9.57 -2.63 6.74
C SER A 503 -10.68 -1.60 6.46
N HIS A 504 -10.34 -0.41 5.96
CA HIS A 504 -11.31 0.60 5.52
C HIS A 504 -11.87 0.42 4.09
N CYS A 505 -11.31 -0.46 3.26
CA CYS A 505 -11.83 -0.74 1.91
C CYS A 505 -12.97 -1.77 1.89
N GLU A 506 -13.16 -2.55 2.96
CA GLU A 506 -14.07 -3.70 2.95
C GLU A 506 -15.51 -3.39 3.39
N SER A 507 -15.85 -2.15 3.78
CA SER A 507 -17.18 -1.86 4.31
C SER A 507 -18.30 -1.64 3.27
N LYS A 508 -18.02 -1.60 1.96
CA LYS A 508 -19.08 -1.48 0.90
C LYS A 508 -18.78 -2.19 -0.43
N ALA A 509 -18.10 -3.34 -0.41
CA ALA A 509 -17.99 -4.20 -1.60
C ALA A 509 -19.06 -5.31 -1.65
N GLY A 510 -20.12 -5.19 -0.85
CA GLY A 510 -21.23 -6.13 -0.74
C GLY A 510 -22.53 -5.63 -1.38
N GLU A 511 -22.47 -4.95 -2.52
CA GLU A 511 -23.63 -4.77 -3.41
C GLU A 511 -23.16 -5.21 -4.79
N VAL A 512 -23.40 -6.49 -5.09
CA VAL A 512 -23.25 -7.03 -6.43
C VAL A 512 -24.35 -6.42 -7.29
N ASP A 513 -23.94 -5.76 -8.35
CA ASP A 513 -24.73 -5.16 -9.40
C ASP A 513 -25.56 -6.24 -10.13
N THR A 514 -26.70 -6.65 -9.56
CA THR A 514 -27.68 -7.52 -10.22
C THR A 514 -28.54 -6.68 -11.17
N ASN A 515 -27.95 -6.16 -12.24
CA ASN A 515 -28.72 -5.55 -13.32
C ASN A 515 -27.97 -5.56 -14.67
N VAL A 516 -27.46 -6.72 -15.08
CA VAL A 516 -27.14 -6.97 -16.50
C VAL A 516 -27.54 -8.41 -16.87
N HIS A 517 -28.45 -8.53 -17.84
CA HIS A 517 -28.86 -9.73 -18.57
C HIS A 517 -29.83 -10.74 -17.91
N PHE A 518 -31.06 -10.30 -17.63
CA PHE A 518 -32.22 -11.20 -17.71
C PHE A 518 -32.84 -11.13 -19.11
N GLY A 519 -32.27 -11.91 -20.04
CA GLY A 519 -32.69 -11.83 -21.43
C GLY A 519 -32.16 -12.93 -22.35
N SER A 520 -31.89 -14.16 -21.89
CA SER A 520 -31.72 -15.29 -22.83
C SER A 520 -31.80 -16.72 -22.26
N LEU A 521 -32.40 -16.95 -21.09
CA LEU A 521 -32.46 -18.30 -20.50
C LEU A 521 -33.90 -18.82 -20.32
N VAL A 522 -34.73 -18.64 -21.35
CA VAL A 522 -36.03 -19.31 -21.50
C VAL A 522 -36.03 -20.04 -22.84
N LYS A 523 -35.29 -21.14 -22.95
CA LYS A 523 -35.42 -22.20 -23.97
C LYS A 523 -34.37 -23.30 -23.80
N ARG A 524 -34.47 -24.07 -22.72
CA ARG A 524 -34.03 -25.47 -22.63
C ARG A 524 -34.43 -25.99 -21.25
N LEU A 525 -34.89 -27.24 -21.19
CA LEU A 525 -35.56 -27.91 -20.06
C LEU A 525 -37.09 -27.75 -20.05
N ARG A 526 -37.71 -28.14 -21.18
CA ARG A 526 -38.95 -28.91 -21.15
C ARG A 526 -38.54 -30.36 -21.39
N LEU A 527 -38.72 -31.24 -20.41
CA LEU A 527 -39.13 -32.64 -20.56
C LEU A 527 -39.11 -33.31 -19.18
N ASP A 528 -40.19 -34.06 -18.93
CA ASP A 528 -40.36 -35.13 -17.94
C ASP A 528 -40.60 -34.72 -16.47
N TYR A 529 -41.86 -34.70 -16.05
CA TYR A 529 -42.52 -35.85 -15.40
C TYR A 529 -43.98 -35.51 -15.04
N HIS A 530 -44.84 -36.50 -15.18
CA HIS A 530 -46.30 -36.44 -14.98
C HIS A 530 -46.70 -37.59 -14.03
N PHE A 531 -47.78 -37.39 -13.25
CA PHE A 531 -48.53 -38.36 -12.42
C PHE A 531 -47.81 -38.85 -11.13
N LEU A 532 -48.44 -38.94 -9.93
CA LEU A 532 -49.77 -39.41 -9.54
C LEU A 532 -50.22 -38.83 -8.16
N TRP A 533 -51.54 -38.83 -7.96
CA TRP A 533 -52.32 -38.52 -6.75
C TRP A 533 -52.13 -39.50 -5.57
N GLY A 534 -52.47 -39.07 -4.34
CA GLY A 534 -52.97 -39.99 -3.29
C GLY A 534 -52.88 -39.52 -1.82
N HIS A 535 -54.05 -39.40 -1.17
CA HIS A 535 -54.38 -39.25 0.26
C HIS A 535 -53.51 -40.01 1.30
N TYR A 536 -53.37 -39.50 2.55
CA TYR A 536 -54.11 -39.95 3.77
C TYR A 536 -53.60 -39.28 5.08
N ASP A 537 -54.37 -39.52 6.14
CA ASP A 537 -54.64 -38.77 7.38
C ASP A 537 -53.83 -39.15 8.67
N GLU A 538 -53.92 -38.25 9.66
CA GLU A 538 -54.02 -38.38 11.15
C GLU A 538 -53.03 -39.09 12.13
N SER A 539 -52.88 -38.41 13.30
CA SER A 539 -52.66 -38.88 14.70
C SER A 539 -51.21 -39.28 15.13
N SER A 540 -50.68 -39.20 16.37
CA SER A 540 -51.03 -38.82 17.76
C SER A 540 -49.69 -38.85 18.59
N ASP A 541 -49.38 -37.86 19.46
CA ASP A 541 -49.42 -37.82 20.95
C ASP A 541 -48.12 -38.19 21.76
N SER A 542 -47.87 -37.40 22.82
CA SER A 542 -47.14 -37.66 24.10
C SER A 542 -45.63 -37.32 24.37
N ARG A 543 -45.46 -36.28 25.23
CA ARG A 543 -44.64 -36.04 26.46
C ARG A 543 -43.17 -36.50 26.63
N VAL A 544 -42.31 -35.58 27.14
CA VAL A 544 -41.44 -35.61 28.36
C VAL A 544 -40.20 -34.65 28.22
N SER A 545 -39.80 -33.96 29.31
CA SER A 545 -38.79 -32.85 29.41
C SER A 545 -37.37 -33.31 29.90
N PRO A 546 -36.44 -32.39 30.32
CA PRO A 546 -35.25 -31.77 29.69
C PRO A 546 -33.90 -32.42 30.20
N PRO A 547 -32.63 -31.89 30.12
CA PRO A 547 -32.12 -30.54 29.81
C PRO A 547 -30.85 -30.42 28.91
N GLY A 548 -30.52 -29.18 28.53
CA GLY A 548 -29.14 -28.79 28.24
C GLY A 548 -28.89 -28.12 26.88
N ILE A 549 -27.99 -27.13 26.93
CA ILE A 549 -27.22 -26.52 25.82
C ILE A 549 -27.74 -25.16 25.31
N ILE A 550 -27.10 -24.15 25.91
CA ILE A 550 -26.74 -22.80 25.44
C ILE A 550 -26.88 -22.60 23.93
N ARG A 551 -27.74 -21.65 23.54
CA ARG A 551 -27.85 -21.10 22.18
C ARG A 551 -26.70 -20.12 21.90
N CYS A 552 -25.87 -20.44 20.90
CA CYS A 552 -25.27 -19.43 20.03
C CYS A 552 -26.37 -18.91 19.10
N TYR A 553 -26.74 -17.64 19.22
CA TYR A 553 -27.58 -16.97 18.23
C TYR A 553 -26.70 -16.54 17.05
N CYS A 554 -26.81 -17.24 15.93
CA CYS A 554 -26.35 -16.76 14.63
C CYS A 554 -27.38 -15.77 14.07
N TYR A 555 -26.88 -14.58 13.71
CA TYR A 555 -27.48 -13.63 12.81
C TYR A 555 -27.89 -14.31 11.49
N TYR A 556 -29.18 -14.53 11.25
CA TYR A 556 -29.80 -14.64 9.92
C TYR A 556 -31.32 -14.69 10.09
N CYS A 557 -31.95 -13.55 10.41
CA CYS A 557 -33.41 -13.40 10.38
C CYS A 557 -33.88 -11.93 10.33
N ALA A 558 -33.20 -11.06 9.57
CA ALA A 558 -33.61 -9.65 9.44
C ALA A 558 -33.45 -9.10 8.02
N LEU A 559 -33.74 -9.90 6.99
CA LEU A 559 -33.75 -9.47 5.58
C LEU A 559 -34.94 -10.06 4.80
N LEU A 560 -36.11 -10.16 5.44
CA LEU A 560 -37.35 -10.54 4.76
C LEU A 560 -38.58 -9.73 5.23
N GLU A 561 -38.39 -8.50 5.72
CA GLU A 561 -39.51 -7.60 6.08
C GLU A 561 -39.43 -6.17 5.50
N SER A 562 -38.54 -5.89 4.55
CA SER A 562 -38.40 -4.53 3.97
C SER A 562 -38.81 -4.39 2.50
N SER A 563 -39.52 -5.38 1.92
CA SER A 563 -39.90 -5.38 0.50
C SER A 563 -41.40 -5.24 0.24
N LEU A 564 -42.19 -4.87 1.25
CA LEU A 564 -43.65 -4.76 1.13
C LEU A 564 -44.20 -3.45 1.69
N LEU A 565 -43.57 -2.31 1.42
CA LEU A 565 -44.11 -1.00 1.85
C LEU A 565 -43.83 0.17 0.89
N ILE A 566 -43.57 -0.07 -0.39
CA ILE A 566 -43.58 0.97 -1.44
C ILE A 566 -44.27 0.43 -2.69
N LYS A 567 -45.59 0.25 -2.62
CA LYS A 567 -46.46 0.14 -3.81
C LYS A 567 -47.96 0.36 -3.51
N LEU A 568 -48.28 1.30 -2.62
CA LEU A 568 -49.64 1.83 -2.45
C LEU A 568 -49.58 3.30 -2.03
N SER A 569 -49.21 4.18 -2.98
CA SER A 569 -49.51 5.62 -2.91
C SER A 569 -49.37 6.26 -4.29
N MET A 570 -50.17 5.81 -5.25
CA MET A 570 -50.61 6.61 -6.41
C MET A 570 -51.95 6.02 -6.91
N ARG A 571 -53.05 6.56 -6.36
CA ARG A 571 -54.26 6.85 -7.11
C ARG A 571 -54.42 8.36 -7.12
#